data_AF-A0A183KYB9-F1
#
_entry.id   AF-A0A183KYB9-F1
#
_cell.length_a   1.000
_cell.length_b   1.000
_cell.length_c   1.000
_cell.angle_alpha   90.00
_cell.angle_beta   90.00
_cell.angle_gamma   90.00
#
_symmetry.space_group_name_H-M   'P 1'
#
loop_
_entity.id
_entity.type
_entity.pdbx_description
1 polymer ?
#
loop_
_entity_poly.entity_id
_entity_poly.type
_entity_poly.pdbx_seq_one_letter_code
_entity_poly.pdbx_strand_id
1 'polypeptide(L)'
;LDKIQERRNKKAAINTSRTRAEKAKKQAEYTEVNKQVKRSIRTDKRKYVEDLAMTAEKAAKGENMRQLYGTAKNLAGNYRKPERSGKTKESKVITNI
;
A
#
# COMPACT_ATOMS: atom_id res chain seq x y z
N LEU A 1 5.54 -10.83 -1.46
CA LEU A 1 4.40 -11.33 -0.64
C LEU A 1 4.81 -11.57 0.81
N ASP A 2 6.06 -12.01 1.02
CA ASP A 2 6.62 -12.38 2.33
C ASP A 2 6.48 -11.29 3.41
N LYS A 3 6.74 -10.02 3.06
CA LYS A 3 6.61 -8.88 4.00
C LYS A 3 5.19 -8.67 4.53
N ILE A 4 4.17 -9.01 3.73
CA ILE A 4 2.76 -8.92 4.16
C ILE A 4 2.44 -10.05 5.14
N GLN A 5 2.97 -11.25 4.87
CA GLN A 5 2.81 -12.39 5.75
C GLN A 5 3.55 -12.19 7.08
N GLU A 6 4.76 -11.64 7.03
CA GLU A 6 5.54 -11.28 8.21
C GLU A 6 4.80 -10.26 9.10
N ARG A 7 4.21 -9.21 8.49
CA ARG A 7 3.36 -8.25 9.20
C ARG A 7 2.17 -8.92 9.90
N ARG A 8 1.53 -9.90 9.25
CA ARG A 8 0.40 -10.66 9.82
C ARG A 8 0.85 -11.51 11.00
N ASN A 9 1.98 -12.20 10.88
CA ASN A 9 2.54 -13.03 11.94
C ASN A 9 2.91 -12.21 13.17
N LYS A 10 3.59 -11.06 12.98
CA LYS A 10 3.90 -10.12 14.09
C LYS A 10 2.64 -9.57 14.76
N LYS A 11 1.57 -9.33 14.00
CA LYS A 11 0.28 -8.93 14.58
C LYS A 11 -0.35 -10.04 15.43
N ALA A 12 -0.28 -11.30 14.97
CA ALA A 12 -0.75 -12.44 15.74
C ALA A 12 0.03 -12.59 17.05
N ALA A 13 1.36 -12.43 17.00
CA ALA A 13 2.22 -12.51 18.17
C ALA A 13 1.90 -11.45 19.24
N ILE A 14 1.46 -10.25 18.85
CA ILE A 14 0.98 -9.21 19.78
C ILE A 14 -0.33 -9.63 20.46
N ASN A 15 -1.24 -10.25 19.71
CA ASN A 15 -2.54 -10.67 20.22
C ASN A 15 -2.42 -11.85 21.20
N THR A 16 -1.39 -12.69 21.04
CA THR A 16 -1.12 -13.83 21.93
C THR A 16 -0.24 -13.48 23.14
N SER A 17 0.33 -12.27 23.21
CA SER A 17 1.16 -11.86 24.36
C SER A 17 0.35 -11.80 25.66
N ARG A 18 0.93 -12.35 26.73
CA ARG A 18 0.29 -12.44 28.05
C ARG A 18 0.60 -11.26 28.95
N THR A 19 1.82 -10.72 28.88
CA THR A 19 2.27 -9.59 29.73
C THR A 19 2.32 -8.28 28.95
N ARG A 20 2.15 -7.14 29.65
CA ARG A 20 2.23 -5.81 29.02
C ARG A 20 3.61 -5.51 28.43
N ALA A 21 4.68 -5.96 29.10
CA ALA A 21 6.04 -5.76 28.64
C ALA A 21 6.33 -6.49 27.31
N GLU A 22 5.90 -7.74 27.18
CA GLU A 22 6.02 -8.49 25.91
C GLU A 22 5.18 -7.87 24.80
N LYS A 23 3.97 -7.41 25.13
CA LYS A 23 3.10 -6.74 24.15
C LYS A 23 3.76 -5.47 23.62
N ALA A 24 4.40 -4.68 24.48
CA ALA A 24 5.13 -3.47 24.07
C ALA A 24 6.30 -3.78 23.14
N LYS A 25 7.12 -4.80 23.47
CA LYS A 25 8.24 -5.25 22.62
C LYS A 25 7.77 -5.67 21.23
N LYS A 26 6.80 -6.59 21.15
CA LYS A 26 6.25 -7.06 19.86
C LYS A 26 5.54 -5.95 19.08
N GLN A 27 4.93 -5.00 19.77
CA GLN A 27 4.30 -3.83 19.14
C GLN A 27 5.35 -2.95 18.45
N ALA A 28 6.54 -2.76 19.06
CA ALA A 28 7.64 -2.06 18.42
C ALA A 28 8.06 -2.75 17.10
N GLU A 29 8.30 -4.06 17.14
CA GLU A 29 8.66 -4.84 15.94
C GLU A 29 7.59 -4.76 14.83
N TYR A 30 6.30 -4.85 15.21
CA TYR A 30 5.20 -4.70 14.26
C TYR A 30 5.18 -3.32 13.61
N THR A 31 5.48 -2.25 14.36
CA THR A 31 5.49 -0.89 13.80
C THR A 31 6.56 -0.70 12.73
N GLU A 32 7.74 -1.29 12.90
CA GLU A 32 8.81 -1.24 11.90
C GLU A 32 8.42 -1.95 10.60
N VAL A 33 7.96 -3.19 10.71
CA VAL A 33 7.52 -3.97 9.53
C VAL A 33 6.32 -3.31 8.85
N ASN A 34 5.38 -2.77 9.62
CA ASN A 34 4.23 -2.06 9.05
C ASN A 34 4.66 -0.78 8.30
N LYS A 35 5.64 -0.03 8.82
CA LYS A 35 6.23 1.12 8.11
C LYS A 35 6.88 0.67 6.79
N GLN A 36 7.63 -0.43 6.80
CA GLN A 36 8.29 -0.95 5.61
C GLN A 36 7.27 -1.38 4.53
N VAL A 37 6.21 -2.10 4.92
CA VAL A 37 5.14 -2.53 4.00
C VAL A 37 4.41 -1.32 3.41
N LYS A 38 4.09 -0.29 4.22
CA LYS A 38 3.47 0.94 3.71
C LYS A 38 4.37 1.66 2.69
N ARG A 39 5.69 1.71 2.96
CA ARG A 39 6.68 2.30 2.04
C ARG A 39 6.74 1.52 0.73
N SER A 40 6.80 0.19 0.76
CA SER A 40 6.84 -0.62 -0.47
C SER A 40 5.58 -0.45 -1.31
N ILE A 41 4.39 -0.45 -0.70
CA ILE A 41 3.12 -0.21 -1.41
C ILE A 41 3.13 1.15 -2.11
N ARG A 42 3.66 2.20 -1.45
CA ARG A 42 3.77 3.52 -2.06
C ARG A 42 4.74 3.54 -3.25
N THR A 43 5.87 2.85 -3.12
CA THR A 43 6.85 2.72 -4.21
C THR A 43 6.29 1.95 -5.39
N ASP A 44 5.62 0.82 -5.15
CA ASP A 44 5.03 0.00 -6.21
C ASP A 44 3.94 0.76 -6.96
N LYS A 45 3.10 1.54 -6.25
CA LYS A 45 2.12 2.44 -6.88
C LYS A 45 2.78 3.50 -7.77
N ARG A 46 3.90 4.09 -7.33
CA ARG A 46 4.65 5.07 -8.15
C ARG A 46 5.20 4.44 -9.42
N LYS A 47 5.85 3.28 -9.28
CA LYS A 47 6.38 2.52 -10.44
C LYS A 47 5.28 2.19 -11.45
N TYR A 48 4.13 1.71 -10.99
CA TYR A 48 3.00 1.43 -11.85
C TYR A 48 2.51 2.67 -12.62
N VAL A 49 2.44 3.83 -11.97
CA VAL A 49 2.07 5.11 -12.61
C VAL A 49 3.13 5.57 -13.60
N GLU A 50 4.42 5.45 -13.26
CA GLU A 50 5.54 5.76 -14.15
C GLU A 50 5.55 4.88 -15.41
N ASP A 51 5.32 3.57 -15.26
CA ASP A 51 5.23 2.63 -16.39
C ASP A 51 4.07 2.97 -17.33
N LEU A 52 2.90 3.33 -16.76
CA LEU A 52 1.76 3.81 -17.54
C LEU A 52 2.07 5.11 -18.29
N ALA A 53 2.75 6.06 -17.64
CA ALA A 53 3.14 7.33 -18.24
C ALA A 53 4.15 7.12 -19.38
N MET A 54 5.18 6.27 -19.18
CA MET A 54 6.14 5.90 -20.22
C MET A 54 5.45 5.21 -21.40
N THR A 55 4.45 4.37 -21.15
CA THR A 55 3.66 3.71 -22.20
C THR A 55 2.84 4.72 -23.00
N ALA A 56 2.24 5.71 -22.33
CA ALA A 56 1.51 6.79 -22.99
C ALA A 56 2.44 7.65 -23.88
N GLU A 57 3.64 7.97 -23.40
CA GLU A 57 4.64 8.72 -24.17
C GLU A 57 5.07 7.98 -25.45
N LYS A 58 5.34 6.67 -25.34
CA LYS A 58 5.66 5.82 -26.50
C LYS A 58 4.50 5.76 -27.50
N ALA A 59 3.27 5.65 -27.02
CA ALA A 59 2.08 5.64 -27.87
C ALA A 59 1.88 6.99 -28.59
N ALA A 60 2.19 8.12 -27.93
CA ALA A 60 2.15 9.45 -28.54
C ALA A 60 3.16 9.56 -29.69
N LYS A 61 4.41 9.11 -29.44
CA LYS A 61 5.49 9.13 -30.42
C LYS A 61 5.23 8.23 -31.63
N GLY A 62 4.54 7.11 -31.43
CA GLY A 62 4.17 6.18 -32.50
C GLY A 62 2.78 6.43 -33.10
N GLU A 63 2.15 7.59 -32.84
CA GLU A 63 0.81 7.98 -33.32
C GLU A 63 -0.32 6.98 -33.00
N ASN A 64 -0.13 6.12 -31.99
CA ASN A 64 -1.11 5.12 -31.56
C ASN A 64 -2.18 5.73 -30.65
N MET A 65 -3.03 6.60 -31.21
CA MET A 65 -4.02 7.40 -30.49
C MET A 65 -5.00 6.57 -29.64
N ARG A 66 -5.38 5.39 -30.11
CA ARG A 66 -6.27 4.47 -29.35
C ARG A 66 -5.62 4.01 -28.04
N GLN A 67 -4.33 3.67 -28.06
CA GLN A 67 -3.60 3.24 -26.87
C GLN A 67 -3.34 4.41 -25.92
N LEU A 68 -2.98 5.57 -26.47
CA LEU A 68 -2.79 6.81 -25.71
C LEU A 68 -4.04 7.20 -24.93
N TYR A 69 -5.21 7.18 -25.57
CA TYR A 69 -6.47 7.50 -24.90
C TYR A 69 -6.79 6.50 -23.77
N GLY A 70 -6.55 5.21 -24.00
CA GLY A 70 -6.76 4.16 -22.99
C GLY A 70 -5.87 4.33 -21.76
N THR A 71 -4.57 4.58 -21.95
CA THR A 71 -3.62 4.78 -20.85
C THR A 71 -3.87 6.09 -20.10
N ALA A 72 -4.19 7.18 -20.80
CA ALA A 72 -4.57 8.45 -20.20
C ALA A 72 -5.85 8.34 -19.35
N LYS A 73 -6.86 7.59 -19.82
CA LYS A 73 -8.08 7.30 -19.06
C LYS A 73 -7.77 6.51 -17.78
N ASN A 74 -6.87 5.54 -17.86
CA ASN A 74 -6.43 4.76 -16.69
C ASN A 74 -5.67 5.63 -15.67
N LEU A 75 -4.81 6.55 -16.13
CA LEU A 75 -4.10 7.50 -15.28
C LEU A 75 -5.07 8.45 -14.55
N ALA A 76 -6.06 9.00 -15.27
CA ALA A 76 -7.05 9.92 -14.71
C ALA A 76 -8.02 9.24 -13.72
N GLY A 77 -8.38 7.98 -13.96
CA GLY A 77 -9.33 7.23 -13.12
C GLY A 77 -8.85 6.90 -11.70
N ASN A 78 -7.54 6.96 -11.45
CA ASN A 78 -6.94 6.55 -10.17
C ASN A 78 -7.12 7.55 -9.02
N TYR A 79 -7.68 8.75 -9.26
CA TYR A 79 -7.84 9.78 -8.23
C TYR A 79 -9.07 9.59 -7.31
N ARG A 80 -9.96 8.62 -7.58
CA ARG A 80 -11.34 8.64 -7.04
C ARG A 80 -11.62 7.80 -5.79
N LYS A 81 -10.66 7.09 -5.19
CA LYS A 81 -10.89 6.38 -3.90
C LYS A 81 -9.69 6.46 -2.96
N PRO A 82 -9.81 7.14 -1.80
CA PRO A 82 -8.91 6.87 -0.69
C PRO A 82 -9.02 5.40 -0.29
N GLU A 83 -7.88 4.78 -0.06
CA GLU A 83 -7.76 3.43 0.47
C GLU A 83 -8.56 3.36 1.79
N ARG A 84 -9.68 2.63 1.80
CA ARG A 84 -10.56 2.51 2.99
C ARG A 84 -9.70 2.06 4.17
N SER A 85 -9.70 2.87 5.24
CA SER A 85 -9.04 2.52 6.51
C SER A 85 -9.59 1.18 7.00
N GLY A 86 -8.72 0.17 7.10
CA GLY A 86 -9.08 -1.10 7.72
C GLY A 86 -9.43 -0.87 9.20
N LYS A 87 -10.67 -1.18 9.59
CA LYS A 87 -11.10 -1.13 10.99
C LYS A 87 -10.30 -2.16 11.80
N THR A 88 -9.83 -1.78 12.98
CA THR A 88 -9.32 -2.74 13.96
C THR A 88 -10.50 -3.47 14.62
N LYS A 89 -10.27 -4.65 15.19
CA LYS A 89 -11.29 -5.40 15.95
C LYS A 89 -11.78 -4.66 17.22
N GLU A 90 -11.14 -3.57 17.61
CA GLU A 90 -11.50 -2.72 18.76
C GLU A 90 -12.35 -1.49 18.37
N SER A 91 -12.92 -1.47 17.16
CA SER A 91 -13.78 -0.37 16.66
C SER A 91 -13.10 1.00 16.61
N LYS A 92 -11.78 1.08 16.76
CA LYS A 92 -11.02 2.34 16.67
C LYS A 92 -10.65 2.63 15.21
N VAL A 93 -11.20 3.71 14.66
CA VAL A 93 -10.81 4.25 13.35
C VAL A 93 -9.38 4.77 13.46
N ILE A 94 -8.47 4.21 12.67
CA ILE A 94 -7.11 4.75 12.55
C ILE A 94 -7.19 5.93 11.58
N THR A 95 -7.50 7.12 12.10
CA THR A 95 -7.22 8.38 11.41
C THR A 95 -5.71 8.57 11.40
N ASN A 96 -5.11 8.66 10.20
CA ASN A 96 -3.75 9.19 10.09
C ASN A 96 -3.84 10.67 10.47
N ILE A 97 -3.29 11.04 11.63
CA ILE A 97 -2.75 12.37 11.87
C ILE A 97 -1.27 12.27 11.51
#